data_AF-A0A956I9M7-F1
#
_entry.id   AF-A0A956I9M7-F1
#
_cell.length_a   1.000
_cell.length_b   1.000
_cell.length_c   1.000
_cell.angle_alpha   90.00
_cell.angle_beta   90.00
_cell.angle_gamma   90.00
#
_symmetry.space_group_name_H-M   'P 1'
#
loop_
_entity.id
_entity.type
_entity.pdbx_description
1 polymer ?
#
loop_
_entity_poly.entity_id
_entity_poly.type
_entity_poly.pdbx_seq_one_letter_code
_entity_poly.pdbx_strand_id
1 'polypeptide(L)'
;MSSNLEAARRGELDVAVPHAELSGEPDATALEAAALLALLAPRAPQVPDALLARLASGGRVAGDPHVTTRALVDLALDAALRGRPRRLALIRRAAEAFPVALAHVAAWDDVLHERPVDVARVLDASRSLRHVPGLLAEAEALAALAALAEGRLDEARERARLGSRIARTDGFLPTEYLAHLTLARVRRFDARWYLASRILDARARVAPPSWAGWLGWERLLVGTPVREATGDADPSEWQGSTRDLAALLDAASRG
;
A
#
# COMPACT_ATOMS: atom_id res chain seq x y z
N MET A 1 -2.78 30.64 8.84
CA MET A 1 -2.78 29.15 8.90
C MET A 1 -1.50 28.54 8.30
N SER A 2 -0.33 29.19 8.40
CA SER A 2 0.94 28.68 7.81
C SER A 2 2.06 28.42 8.85
N SER A 3 1.75 28.45 10.14
CA SER A 3 2.76 28.46 11.22
C SER A 3 3.27 27.07 11.62
N ASN A 4 2.40 26.06 11.66
CA ASN A 4 2.77 24.75 12.24
C ASN A 4 3.54 23.86 11.26
N LEU A 5 3.33 24.05 9.96
CA LEU A 5 3.97 23.26 8.89
C LEU A 5 5.42 23.68 8.65
N GLU A 6 5.75 24.97 8.85
CA GLU A 6 7.13 25.47 8.82
C GLU A 6 7.90 25.12 10.10
N ALA A 7 7.25 25.11 11.26
CA ALA A 7 7.85 24.65 12.51
C ALA A 7 8.20 23.14 12.45
N ALA A 8 7.34 22.33 11.83
CA ALA A 8 7.59 20.90 11.58
C ALA A 8 8.80 20.66 10.66
N ARG A 9 8.97 21.50 9.63
CA ARG A 9 10.12 21.40 8.71
C ARG A 9 11.44 21.79 9.34
N ARG A 10 11.43 22.66 10.36
CA ARG A 10 12.63 23.12 11.07
C ARG A 10 13.01 22.25 12.28
N GLY A 11 12.20 21.25 12.62
CA GLY A 11 12.45 20.40 13.79
C GLY A 11 12.18 21.10 15.12
N GLU A 12 11.42 22.20 15.11
CA GLU A 12 11.14 23.06 16.28
C GLU A 12 9.81 22.70 16.97
N LEU A 13 9.12 21.66 16.51
CA LEU A 13 7.92 21.14 17.18
C LEU A 13 8.33 20.26 18.36
N ASP A 14 8.40 20.86 19.53
CA ASP A 14 8.28 20.14 20.79
C ASP A 14 6.86 19.55 20.84
N VAL A 15 6.73 18.29 20.40
CA VAL A 15 5.47 17.56 20.48
C VAL A 15 5.27 17.23 21.95
N ALA A 16 4.57 18.11 22.66
CA ALA A 16 4.08 17.82 24.00
C ALA A 16 3.18 16.58 23.93
N VAL A 17 3.74 15.43 24.32
CA VAL A 17 2.98 14.21 24.54
C VAL A 17 2.04 14.50 25.72
N PRO A 18 0.71 14.35 25.58
CA PRO A 18 -0.18 14.52 26.72
C PRO A 18 0.14 13.42 27.73
N HIS A 19 0.71 13.80 28.87
CA HIS A 19 0.84 12.92 30.03
C HIS A 19 -0.57 12.61 30.55
N ALA A 20 -1.16 11.53 30.07
CA ALA A 20 -2.24 10.87 30.77
C ALA A 20 -1.65 10.35 32.10
N GLU A 21 -2.28 10.71 33.22
CA GLU A 21 -1.91 10.29 34.57
C GLU A 21 -1.87 8.76 34.66
N LEU A 22 -0.67 8.19 34.59
CA LEU A 22 -0.40 6.78 34.82
C LEU A 22 0.09 6.64 36.27
N SER A 23 -0.82 6.29 37.17
CA SER A 23 -0.49 5.91 38.55
C SER A 23 0.06 4.48 38.59
N GLY A 24 1.36 4.39 38.37
CA GLY A 24 2.18 3.18 38.50
C GLY A 24 3.54 3.42 37.89
N GLU A 25 4.63 3.11 38.59
CA GLU A 25 6.00 3.29 38.08
C GLU A 25 6.11 2.68 36.67
N PRO A 26 6.33 3.51 35.63
CA PRO A 26 6.46 3.01 34.28
C PRO A 26 7.82 2.31 34.18
N ASP A 27 7.78 1.00 34.05
CA ASP A 27 8.93 0.22 33.61
C ASP A 27 9.41 0.83 32.27
N ALA A 28 10.57 1.49 32.27
CA ALA A 28 11.03 2.38 31.19
C ALA A 28 11.18 1.66 29.83
N THR A 29 11.16 0.33 29.83
CA THR A 29 11.14 -0.54 28.65
C THR A 29 9.73 -0.88 28.14
N ALA A 30 8.66 -0.49 28.83
CA ALA A 30 7.26 -0.78 28.50
C ALA A 30 6.61 0.29 27.59
N LEU A 31 7.20 1.48 27.50
CA LEU A 31 6.66 2.63 26.77
C LEU A 31 6.99 2.56 25.25
N GLU A 32 5.99 2.91 24.44
CA GLU A 32 6.13 3.57 23.12
C GLU A 32 6.32 2.75 21.82
N ALA A 33 5.98 1.46 21.74
CA ALA A 33 6.02 0.78 20.43
C ALA A 33 5.04 1.40 19.39
N ALA A 34 3.89 1.86 19.88
CA ALA A 34 2.80 2.39 19.07
C ALA A 34 2.88 3.88 18.80
N ALA A 35 3.32 4.67 19.79
CA ALA A 35 3.70 6.06 19.56
C ALA A 35 4.83 6.14 18.52
N LEU A 36 5.82 5.25 18.61
CA LEU A 36 6.89 5.16 17.62
C LEU A 36 6.37 4.69 16.26
N LEU A 37 5.46 3.70 16.18
CA LEU A 37 4.83 3.31 14.90
C LEU A 37 3.99 4.43 14.28
N ALA A 38 3.23 5.18 15.08
CA ALA A 38 2.44 6.31 14.62
C ALA A 38 3.34 7.46 14.13
N LEU A 39 4.43 7.74 14.85
CA LEU A 39 5.43 8.74 14.49
C LEU A 39 6.22 8.33 13.23
N LEU A 40 6.46 7.03 13.06
CA LEU A 40 7.21 6.45 11.94
C LEU A 40 6.32 5.99 10.78
N ALA A 41 5.00 5.96 10.90
CA ALA A 41 4.09 5.55 9.81
C ALA A 41 4.28 6.38 8.52
N PRO A 42 4.48 7.71 8.58
CA PRO A 42 4.84 8.51 7.40
C PRO A 42 6.22 8.14 6.81
N ARG A 43 7.05 7.44 7.60
CA ARG A 43 8.38 6.93 7.28
C ARG A 43 8.40 5.40 7.30
N ALA A 44 7.32 4.74 6.88
CA ALA A 44 7.15 3.27 6.82
C ALA A 44 8.45 2.44 6.60
N PRO A 45 9.37 2.79 5.67
CA PRO A 45 10.64 2.07 5.51
C PRO A 45 11.57 2.03 6.74
N GLN A 46 11.36 2.86 7.76
CA GLN A 46 12.25 3.04 8.91
C GLN A 46 11.80 2.30 10.18
N VAL A 47 10.64 1.64 10.17
CA VAL A 47 10.16 0.89 11.34
C VAL A 47 11.07 -0.32 11.59
N PRO A 48 11.74 -0.45 12.75
CA PRO A 48 12.63 -1.57 13.02
C PRO A 48 11.86 -2.89 13.17
N ASP A 49 12.43 -4.00 12.68
CA ASP A 49 11.82 -5.34 12.84
C ASP A 49 11.66 -5.73 14.32
N ALA A 50 12.54 -5.25 15.20
CA ALA A 50 12.43 -5.47 16.65
C ALA A 50 11.10 -4.93 17.23
N LEU A 51 10.60 -3.82 16.69
CA LEU A 51 9.34 -3.21 17.10
C LEU A 51 8.15 -4.09 16.69
N LEU A 52 8.18 -4.56 15.44
CA LEU A 52 7.17 -5.48 14.90
C LEU A 52 7.18 -6.83 15.62
N ALA A 53 8.37 -7.35 15.95
CA ALA A 53 8.53 -8.57 16.73
C ALA A 53 7.93 -8.44 18.14
N ARG A 54 8.12 -7.28 18.78
CA ARG A 54 7.51 -7.00 20.09
C ARG A 54 5.98 -6.93 20.02
N LEU A 55 5.42 -6.33 18.96
CA LEU A 55 3.97 -6.37 18.76
C LEU A 55 3.46 -7.79 18.52
N ALA A 56 4.16 -8.54 17.67
CA ALA A 56 3.83 -9.93 17.37
C ALA A 56 3.91 -10.84 18.61
N SER A 57 4.70 -10.49 19.63
CA SER A 57 4.77 -11.20 20.91
C SER A 57 3.76 -10.70 21.96
N GLY A 58 2.75 -9.92 21.57
CA GLY A 58 1.72 -9.40 22.47
C GLY A 58 2.10 -8.13 23.23
N GLY A 59 3.14 -7.41 22.76
CA GLY A 59 3.51 -6.11 23.32
C GLY A 59 2.35 -5.11 23.25
N ARG A 60 2.10 -4.39 24.34
CA ARG A 60 1.03 -3.40 24.40
C ARG A 60 1.32 -2.19 23.52
N VAL A 61 0.26 -1.70 22.89
CA VAL A 61 0.24 -0.53 22.00
C VAL A 61 -0.46 0.59 22.75
N ALA A 62 0.29 1.61 23.16
CA ALA A 62 -0.28 2.86 23.66
C ALA A 62 -0.50 3.82 22.48
N GLY A 63 -1.75 4.18 22.20
CA GLY A 63 -2.08 5.13 21.12
C GLY A 63 -3.44 4.84 20.48
N ASP A 64 -3.76 5.62 19.45
CA ASP A 64 -4.99 5.42 18.67
C ASP A 64 -4.92 4.09 17.87
N PRO A 65 -5.85 3.13 18.10
CA PRO A 65 -5.89 1.87 17.37
C PRO A 65 -6.10 2.06 15.86
N HIS A 66 -6.74 3.16 15.43
CA HIS A 66 -6.93 3.47 14.01
C HIS A 66 -5.62 3.84 13.32
N VAL A 67 -4.78 4.65 13.99
CA VAL A 67 -3.45 5.02 13.50
C VAL A 67 -2.56 3.77 13.41
N THR A 68 -2.59 2.92 14.43
CA THR A 68 -1.83 1.66 14.44
C THR A 68 -2.30 0.72 13.32
N THR A 69 -3.61 0.61 13.12
CA THR A 69 -4.19 -0.18 12.02
C THR A 69 -3.68 0.30 10.68
N ARG A 70 -3.76 1.61 10.41
CA ARG A 70 -3.28 2.18 9.14
C ARG A 70 -1.78 1.94 8.95
N ALA A 71 -0.98 2.18 9.97
CA ALA A 71 0.47 1.99 9.93
C ALA A 71 0.87 0.54 9.58
N LEU A 72 0.19 -0.46 10.16
CA LEU A 72 0.44 -1.87 9.84
C LEU A 72 0.09 -2.20 8.38
N VAL A 73 -1.00 -1.66 7.86
CA VAL A 73 -1.38 -1.84 6.45
C VAL A 73 -0.36 -1.18 5.52
N ASP A 74 0.10 0.02 5.82
CA ASP A 74 1.13 0.71 5.03
C ASP A 74 2.47 -0.02 5.02
N LEU A 75 2.87 -0.56 6.16
CA LEU A 75 4.07 -1.38 6.28
C LEU A 75 3.95 -2.66 5.46
N ALA A 76 2.76 -3.29 5.45
CA ALA A 76 2.52 -4.49 4.65
C ALA A 76 2.57 -4.19 3.16
N LEU A 77 1.94 -3.09 2.72
CA LEU A 77 2.00 -2.63 1.33
C LEU A 77 3.45 -2.32 0.90
N ASP A 78 4.22 -1.57 1.69
CA ASP A 78 5.64 -1.32 1.37
C ASP A 78 6.47 -2.61 1.35
N ALA A 79 6.25 -3.53 2.29
CA ALA A 79 6.93 -4.83 2.31
C ALA A 79 6.58 -5.67 1.08
N ALA A 80 5.31 -5.68 0.65
CA ALA A 80 4.86 -6.36 -0.56
C ALA A 80 5.48 -5.74 -1.81
N LEU A 81 5.42 -4.42 -1.97
CA LEU A 81 6.00 -3.69 -3.10
C LEU A 81 7.51 -3.89 -3.23
N ARG A 82 8.22 -4.04 -2.11
CA ARG A 82 9.68 -4.29 -2.08
C ARG A 82 10.07 -5.77 -2.10
N GLY A 83 9.12 -6.69 -2.22
CA GLY A 83 9.39 -8.13 -2.21
C GLY A 83 10.07 -8.61 -0.92
N ARG A 84 9.58 -8.17 0.25
CA ARG A 84 10.13 -8.51 1.58
C ARG A 84 9.21 -9.49 2.33
N PRO A 85 9.12 -10.77 1.92
CA PRO A 85 8.13 -11.71 2.47
C PRO A 85 8.32 -11.99 3.97
N ARG A 86 9.58 -12.04 4.46
CA ARG A 86 9.85 -12.22 5.90
C ARG A 86 9.31 -11.07 6.75
N ARG A 87 9.44 -9.84 6.26
CA ARG A 87 8.92 -8.65 6.93
C ARG A 87 7.40 -8.60 6.87
N LEU A 88 6.80 -8.97 5.73
CA LEU A 88 5.35 -9.10 5.60
C LEU A 88 4.77 -10.13 6.58
N ALA A 89 5.40 -11.30 6.73
CA ALA A 89 5.00 -12.31 7.70
C ALA A 89 5.08 -11.79 9.16
N LEU A 90 6.10 -10.98 9.48
CA LEU A 90 6.23 -10.36 10.78
C LEU A 90 5.13 -9.31 11.04
N ILE A 91 4.81 -8.48 10.04
CA ILE A 91 3.72 -7.50 10.10
C ILE A 91 2.37 -8.21 10.26
N ARG A 92 2.16 -9.32 9.57
CA ARG A 92 0.95 -10.15 9.69
C ARG A 92 0.74 -10.64 11.12
N ARG A 93 1.79 -11.13 11.77
CA ARG A 93 1.73 -11.52 13.19
C ARG A 93 1.43 -10.32 14.10
N ALA A 94 2.10 -9.19 13.87
CA ALA A 94 1.82 -7.97 14.63
C ALA A 94 0.37 -7.48 14.45
N ALA A 95 -0.25 -7.74 13.31
CA ALA A 95 -1.63 -7.38 13.01
C ALA A 95 -2.68 -8.31 13.65
N GLU A 96 -2.31 -9.44 14.26
CA GLU A 96 -3.26 -10.38 14.85
C GLU A 96 -4.14 -9.75 15.95
N ALA A 97 -3.60 -8.76 16.68
CA ALA A 97 -4.34 -7.98 17.67
C ALA A 97 -5.27 -6.91 17.07
N PHE A 98 -5.22 -6.70 15.75
CA PHE A 98 -5.93 -5.63 15.03
C PHE A 98 -6.73 -6.24 13.86
N PRO A 99 -7.98 -6.69 14.10
CA PRO A 99 -8.75 -7.47 13.11
C PRO A 99 -8.84 -6.82 11.73
N VAL A 100 -8.93 -5.49 11.68
CA VAL A 100 -9.02 -4.75 10.43
C VAL A 100 -7.68 -4.70 9.70
N ALA A 101 -6.58 -4.45 10.43
CA ALA A 101 -5.25 -4.53 9.83
C ALA A 101 -4.98 -5.94 9.32
N LEU A 102 -5.31 -6.96 10.11
CA LEU A 102 -5.10 -8.36 9.74
C LEU A 102 -5.78 -8.72 8.41
N ALA A 103 -7.00 -8.24 8.16
CA ALA A 103 -7.71 -8.48 6.91
C ALA A 103 -6.95 -7.92 5.69
N HIS A 104 -6.49 -6.67 5.79
CA HIS A 104 -5.71 -6.01 4.72
C HIS A 104 -4.33 -6.63 4.53
N VAL A 105 -3.61 -6.89 5.62
CA VAL A 105 -2.28 -7.52 5.56
C VAL A 105 -2.36 -8.93 4.97
N ALA A 106 -3.37 -9.70 5.34
CA ALA A 106 -3.63 -11.01 4.74
C ALA A 106 -3.92 -10.89 3.24
N ALA A 107 -4.72 -9.91 2.82
CA ALA A 107 -4.99 -9.67 1.41
C ALA A 107 -3.73 -9.33 0.62
N TRP A 108 -2.82 -8.51 1.16
CA TRP A 108 -1.52 -8.24 0.51
C TRP A 108 -0.63 -9.48 0.43
N ASP A 109 -0.63 -10.30 1.47
CA ASP A 109 0.07 -11.58 1.47
C ASP A 109 -0.50 -12.53 0.42
N ASP A 110 -1.83 -12.57 0.25
CA ASP A 110 -2.50 -13.37 -0.77
C ASP A 110 -2.19 -12.86 -2.17
N VAL A 111 -2.23 -11.54 -2.42
CA VAL A 111 -1.82 -10.93 -3.69
C VAL A 111 -0.37 -11.28 -4.04
N LEU A 112 0.55 -11.19 -3.08
CA LEU A 112 1.98 -11.48 -3.30
C LEU A 112 2.23 -12.96 -3.65
N HIS A 113 1.42 -13.86 -3.10
CA HIS A 113 1.53 -15.31 -3.33
C HIS A 113 0.53 -15.83 -4.37
N GLU A 114 -0.09 -14.95 -5.14
CA GLU A 114 -1.08 -15.28 -6.19
C GLU A 114 -2.24 -16.15 -5.66
N ARG A 115 -2.61 -15.98 -4.40
CA ARG A 115 -3.74 -16.66 -3.77
C ARG A 115 -5.02 -15.85 -3.94
N PRO A 116 -6.21 -16.50 -3.93
CA PRO A 116 -7.47 -15.79 -3.92
C PRO A 116 -7.59 -14.86 -2.71
N VAL A 117 -7.94 -13.61 -2.94
CA VAL A 117 -8.17 -12.61 -1.89
C VAL A 117 -9.61 -12.73 -1.36
N ASP A 118 -9.77 -12.84 -0.04
CA ASP A 118 -11.09 -12.78 0.60
C ASP A 118 -11.61 -11.32 0.64
N VAL A 119 -12.14 -10.87 -0.50
CA VAL A 119 -12.62 -9.50 -0.70
C VAL A 119 -13.75 -9.13 0.27
N ALA A 120 -14.63 -10.07 0.58
CA ALA A 120 -15.75 -9.82 1.49
C ALA A 120 -15.24 -9.44 2.88
N ARG A 121 -14.28 -10.22 3.41
CA ARG A 121 -13.66 -9.93 4.70
C ARG A 121 -12.96 -8.57 4.73
N VAL A 122 -12.22 -8.21 3.68
CA VAL A 122 -11.51 -6.92 3.60
C VAL A 122 -12.51 -5.75 3.58
N LEU A 123 -13.57 -5.86 2.78
CA LEU A 123 -14.61 -4.82 2.70
C LEU A 123 -15.37 -4.66 4.02
N ASP A 124 -15.78 -5.76 4.66
CA ASP A 124 -16.51 -5.71 5.92
C ASP A 124 -15.65 -5.14 7.06
N ALA A 125 -14.36 -5.53 7.11
CA ALA A 125 -13.39 -4.95 8.01
C ALA A 125 -13.25 -3.43 7.79
N SER A 126 -13.09 -2.98 6.54
CA SER A 126 -12.98 -1.54 6.24
C SER A 126 -14.23 -0.75 6.59
N ARG A 127 -15.43 -1.29 6.36
CA ARG A 127 -16.70 -0.65 6.70
C ARG A 127 -16.88 -0.45 8.21
N SER A 128 -16.28 -1.33 9.02
CA SER A 128 -16.29 -1.19 10.48
C SER A 128 -15.43 -0.01 10.97
N LEU A 129 -14.46 0.46 10.18
CA LEU A 129 -13.60 1.62 10.49
C LEU A 129 -13.91 2.84 9.62
N ARG A 130 -15.09 3.44 9.84
CA ARG A 130 -15.55 4.62 9.09
C ARG A 130 -14.62 5.84 9.21
N HIS A 131 -13.79 5.89 10.25
CA HIS A 131 -12.85 6.99 10.51
C HIS A 131 -11.53 6.88 9.72
N VAL A 132 -11.32 5.78 8.97
CA VAL A 132 -10.12 5.58 8.14
C VAL A 132 -10.56 5.31 6.69
N PRO A 133 -11.09 6.30 5.96
CA PRO A 133 -11.65 6.09 4.62
C PRO A 133 -10.64 5.53 3.62
N GLY A 134 -9.34 5.79 3.82
CA GLY A 134 -8.26 5.16 3.04
C GLY A 134 -8.31 3.64 3.01
N LEU A 135 -8.73 2.97 4.10
CA LEU A 135 -8.86 1.51 4.14
C LEU A 135 -10.05 1.02 3.30
N LEU A 136 -11.12 1.81 3.19
CA LEU A 136 -12.22 1.47 2.29
C LEU A 136 -11.79 1.65 0.82
N ALA A 137 -11.07 2.71 0.48
CA ALA A 137 -10.54 2.90 -0.86
C ALA A 137 -9.58 1.77 -1.28
N GLU A 138 -8.73 1.31 -0.37
CA GLU A 138 -7.83 0.18 -0.57
C GLU A 138 -8.59 -1.13 -0.75
N ALA A 139 -9.61 -1.38 0.08
CA ALA A 139 -10.49 -2.54 -0.06
C ALA A 139 -11.21 -2.55 -1.43
N GLU A 140 -11.73 -1.41 -1.88
CA GLU A 140 -12.36 -1.26 -3.20
C GLU A 140 -11.36 -1.48 -4.34
N ALA A 141 -10.10 -1.09 -4.17
CA ALA A 141 -9.05 -1.37 -5.15
C ALA A 141 -8.74 -2.88 -5.24
N LEU A 142 -8.54 -3.55 -4.10
CA LEU A 142 -8.35 -5.01 -4.05
C LEU A 142 -9.56 -5.76 -4.64
N ALA A 143 -10.76 -5.30 -4.29
CA ALA A 143 -12.03 -5.83 -4.78
C ALA A 143 -12.18 -5.67 -6.30
N ALA A 144 -11.66 -4.59 -6.88
CA ALA A 144 -11.62 -4.37 -8.31
C ALA A 144 -10.59 -5.27 -9.01
N LEU A 145 -9.40 -5.47 -8.41
CA LEU A 145 -8.38 -6.38 -8.94
C LEU A 145 -8.87 -7.83 -8.96
N ALA A 146 -9.53 -8.29 -7.90
CA ALA A 146 -10.14 -9.62 -7.85
C ALA A 146 -11.23 -9.80 -8.91
N ALA A 147 -12.18 -8.86 -9.01
CA ALA A 147 -13.21 -8.90 -10.04
C ALA A 147 -12.61 -8.90 -11.47
N LEU A 148 -11.54 -8.15 -11.69
CA LEU A 148 -10.83 -8.13 -12.97
C LEU A 148 -10.16 -9.49 -13.28
N ALA A 149 -9.53 -10.11 -12.30
CA ALA A 149 -8.91 -11.44 -12.44
C ALA A 149 -9.93 -12.52 -12.80
N GLU A 150 -11.17 -12.37 -12.35
CA GLU A 150 -12.30 -13.24 -12.67
C GLU A 150 -13.03 -12.86 -13.99
N GLY A 151 -12.55 -11.86 -14.72
CA GLY A 151 -13.17 -11.40 -15.97
C GLY A 151 -14.44 -10.56 -15.80
N ARG A 152 -14.82 -10.19 -14.57
CA ARG A 152 -16.00 -9.35 -14.25
C ARG A 152 -15.69 -7.86 -14.45
N LEU A 153 -15.48 -7.47 -15.71
CA LEU A 153 -14.98 -6.13 -16.07
C LEU A 153 -15.89 -4.98 -15.60
N ASP A 154 -17.21 -5.14 -15.66
CA ASP A 154 -18.14 -4.09 -15.26
C ASP A 154 -18.06 -3.77 -13.77
N GLU A 155 -18.03 -4.81 -12.93
CA GLU A 155 -17.88 -4.69 -11.49
C GLU A 155 -16.50 -4.15 -11.11
N ALA A 156 -15.44 -4.63 -11.76
CA ALA A 156 -14.10 -4.09 -11.57
C ALA A 156 -14.06 -2.57 -11.86
N ARG A 157 -14.78 -2.12 -12.90
CA ARG A 157 -14.87 -0.71 -13.28
C ARG A 157 -15.59 0.13 -12.22
N GLU A 158 -16.69 -0.36 -11.68
CA GLU A 158 -17.46 0.33 -10.64
C GLU A 158 -16.65 0.48 -9.35
N ARG A 159 -16.06 -0.62 -8.87
CA ARG A 159 -15.22 -0.66 -7.67
C ARG A 159 -13.98 0.23 -7.80
N ALA A 160 -13.25 0.14 -8.92
CA ALA A 160 -12.07 0.97 -9.14
C ALA A 160 -12.40 2.48 -9.17
N ARG A 161 -13.55 2.86 -9.73
CA ARG A 161 -14.02 4.25 -9.71
C ARG A 161 -14.39 4.71 -8.29
N LEU A 162 -15.06 3.86 -7.52
CA LEU A 162 -15.41 4.15 -6.14
C LEU A 162 -14.14 4.33 -5.29
N GLY A 163 -13.21 3.37 -5.33
CA GLY A 163 -11.94 3.45 -4.62
C GLY A 163 -11.13 4.71 -4.98
N SER A 164 -11.02 5.06 -6.27
CA SER A 164 -10.33 6.28 -6.71
C SER A 164 -11.02 7.57 -6.23
N ARG A 165 -12.35 7.61 -6.10
CA ARG A 165 -13.06 8.77 -5.53
C ARG A 165 -12.77 8.91 -4.04
N ILE A 166 -12.88 7.81 -3.29
CA ILE A 166 -12.64 7.80 -1.84
C ILE A 166 -11.19 8.17 -1.54
N ALA A 167 -10.22 7.60 -2.27
CA ALA A 167 -8.80 7.88 -2.07
C ALA A 167 -8.47 9.37 -2.30
N ARG A 168 -9.06 10.00 -3.32
CA ARG A 168 -8.86 11.44 -3.58
C ARG A 168 -9.41 12.32 -2.47
N THR A 169 -10.51 11.93 -1.83
CA THR A 169 -11.08 12.69 -0.72
C THR A 169 -10.32 12.47 0.59
N ASP A 170 -9.73 11.29 0.77
CA ASP A 170 -8.96 10.93 1.98
C ASP A 170 -7.56 11.58 2.00
N GLY A 171 -6.98 11.84 0.83
CA GLY A 171 -5.68 12.53 0.70
C GLY A 171 -4.47 11.69 1.12
N PHE A 172 -4.67 10.40 1.41
CA PHE A 172 -3.61 9.48 1.78
C PHE A 172 -2.90 8.92 0.53
N LEU A 173 -1.64 9.36 0.31
CA LEU A 173 -0.92 9.14 -0.93
C LEU A 173 -0.74 7.66 -1.34
N PRO A 174 -0.29 6.73 -0.45
CA PRO A 174 -0.18 5.31 -0.81
C PRO A 174 -1.50 4.71 -1.34
N THR A 175 -2.61 5.00 -0.67
CA THR A 175 -3.94 4.56 -1.11
C THR A 175 -4.34 5.21 -2.43
N GLU A 176 -4.01 6.49 -2.61
CA GLU A 176 -4.25 7.19 -3.88
C GLU A 176 -3.46 6.56 -5.03
N TYR A 177 -2.20 6.17 -4.82
CA TYR A 177 -1.42 5.47 -5.85
C TYR A 177 -2.05 4.11 -6.20
N LEU A 178 -2.40 3.31 -5.20
CA LEU A 178 -3.04 2.01 -5.42
C LEU A 178 -4.33 2.14 -6.21
N ALA A 179 -5.23 3.04 -5.77
CA ALA A 179 -6.55 3.19 -6.35
C ALA A 179 -6.46 3.70 -7.80
N HIS A 180 -5.53 4.61 -8.11
CA HIS A 180 -5.33 5.10 -9.47
C HIS A 180 -4.63 4.08 -10.36
N LEU A 181 -3.65 3.32 -9.85
CA LEU A 181 -3.02 2.21 -10.58
C LEU A 181 -4.06 1.16 -10.94
N THR A 182 -4.91 0.78 -9.99
CA THR A 182 -6.01 -0.16 -10.20
C THR A 182 -7.01 0.36 -11.24
N LEU A 183 -7.40 1.63 -11.15
CA LEU A 183 -8.28 2.26 -12.14
C LEU A 183 -7.64 2.28 -13.53
N ALA A 184 -6.34 2.59 -13.64
CA ALA A 184 -5.64 2.56 -14.92
C ALA A 184 -5.60 1.13 -15.51
N ARG A 185 -5.31 0.13 -14.68
CA ARG A 185 -5.35 -1.28 -15.09
C ARG A 185 -6.74 -1.68 -15.60
N VAL A 186 -7.82 -1.38 -14.87
CA VAL A 186 -9.18 -1.68 -15.33
C VAL A 186 -9.51 -0.94 -16.63
N ARG A 187 -9.08 0.31 -16.79
CA ARG A 187 -9.25 1.07 -18.04
C ARG A 187 -8.51 0.45 -19.22
N ARG A 188 -7.34 -0.14 -18.98
CA ARG A 188 -6.57 -0.87 -19.99
C ARG A 188 -7.36 -2.07 -20.51
N PHE A 189 -7.91 -2.90 -19.61
CA PHE A 189 -8.76 -4.04 -19.98
C PHE A 189 -10.08 -3.62 -20.64
N ASP A 190 -10.60 -2.42 -20.33
CA ASP A 190 -11.75 -1.79 -20.99
C ASP A 190 -11.39 -1.09 -22.32
N ALA A 191 -10.23 -1.39 -22.91
CA ALA A 191 -9.70 -0.80 -24.15
C ALA A 191 -9.59 0.75 -24.16
N ARG A 192 -9.50 1.38 -22.98
CA ARG A 192 -9.34 2.84 -22.83
C ARG A 192 -7.89 3.23 -22.55
N TRP A 193 -7.00 2.78 -23.42
CA TRP A 193 -5.54 2.91 -23.30
C TRP A 193 -5.08 4.34 -23.01
N TYR A 194 -5.63 5.33 -23.73
CA TYR A 194 -5.29 6.75 -23.53
C TYR A 194 -5.65 7.27 -22.12
N LEU A 195 -6.76 6.81 -21.53
CA LEU A 195 -7.11 7.23 -20.16
C LEU A 195 -6.22 6.53 -19.14
N ALA A 196 -5.88 5.27 -19.37
CA ALA A 196 -4.95 4.53 -18.52
C ALA A 196 -3.57 5.18 -18.52
N SER A 197 -2.99 5.50 -19.69
CA SER A 197 -1.68 6.15 -19.80
C SER A 197 -1.65 7.50 -19.10
N ARG A 198 -2.67 8.34 -19.29
CA ARG A 198 -2.77 9.63 -18.59
C ARG A 198 -2.76 9.52 -17.07
N ILE A 199 -3.45 8.51 -16.52
CA ILE A 199 -3.44 8.26 -15.07
C ILE A 199 -2.04 7.84 -14.63
N LEU A 200 -1.43 6.89 -15.34
CA LEU A 200 -0.12 6.34 -15.01
C LEU A 200 0.99 7.39 -15.08
N ASP A 201 1.04 8.20 -16.14
CA ASP A 201 2.04 9.27 -16.28
C ASP A 201 1.88 10.35 -15.20
N ALA A 202 0.63 10.67 -14.83
CA ALA A 202 0.38 11.60 -13.73
C ALA A 202 0.87 11.06 -12.39
N ARG A 203 0.76 9.74 -12.15
CA ARG A 203 1.25 9.11 -10.92
C ARG A 203 2.76 8.91 -10.92
N ALA A 204 3.35 8.49 -12.04
CA ALA A 204 4.79 8.22 -12.16
C ALA A 204 5.67 9.42 -11.78
N ARG A 205 5.19 10.66 -12.03
CA ARG A 205 5.92 11.89 -11.67
C ARG A 205 6.04 12.14 -10.17
N VAL A 206 5.17 11.55 -9.35
CA VAL A 206 5.06 11.87 -7.92
C VAL A 206 5.14 10.64 -7.02
N ALA A 207 5.12 9.44 -7.59
CA ALA A 207 5.14 8.21 -6.83
C ALA A 207 6.52 7.94 -6.22
N PRO A 208 6.59 7.44 -4.98
CA PRO A 208 7.87 7.08 -4.38
C PRO A 208 8.50 5.87 -5.08
N PRO A 209 9.83 5.66 -4.94
CA PRO A 209 10.54 4.60 -5.66
C PRO A 209 9.99 3.18 -5.45
N SER A 210 9.36 2.88 -4.31
CA SER A 210 8.73 1.57 -4.06
C SER A 210 7.60 1.24 -5.04
N TRP A 211 7.00 2.24 -5.70
CA TRP A 211 5.95 2.07 -6.70
C TRP A 211 6.47 1.99 -8.14
N ALA A 212 7.75 2.31 -8.37
CA ALA A 212 8.31 2.47 -9.71
C ALA A 212 8.20 1.18 -10.53
N GLY A 213 8.46 0.01 -9.92
CA GLY A 213 8.35 -1.27 -10.61
C GLY A 213 6.93 -1.54 -11.12
N TRP A 214 5.92 -1.35 -10.26
CA TRP A 214 4.54 -1.64 -10.63
C TRP A 214 3.98 -0.62 -11.64
N LEU A 215 4.29 0.67 -11.45
CA LEU A 215 3.94 1.73 -12.41
C LEU A 215 4.64 1.54 -13.75
N GLY A 216 5.91 1.15 -13.76
CA GLY A 216 6.67 0.85 -14.97
C GLY A 216 6.03 -0.28 -15.77
N TRP A 217 5.67 -1.39 -15.11
CA TRP A 217 4.95 -2.49 -15.76
C TRP A 217 3.61 -2.05 -16.36
N GLU A 218 2.79 -1.29 -15.63
CA GLU A 218 1.52 -0.81 -16.21
C GLU A 218 1.73 0.17 -17.36
N ARG A 219 2.76 1.03 -17.30
CA ARG A 219 3.12 1.95 -18.40
C ARG A 219 3.55 1.18 -19.65
N LEU A 220 4.39 0.16 -19.50
CA LEU A 220 4.75 -0.75 -20.59
C LEU A 220 3.50 -1.38 -21.22
N LEU A 221 2.57 -1.88 -20.40
CA LEU A 221 1.36 -2.55 -20.87
C LEU A 221 0.36 -1.62 -21.56
N VAL A 222 0.43 -0.30 -21.35
CA VAL A 222 -0.37 0.69 -22.13
C VAL A 222 0.37 1.24 -23.35
N GLY A 223 1.57 0.75 -23.64
CA GLY A 223 2.36 1.12 -24.82
C GLY A 223 3.38 2.25 -24.59
N THR A 224 3.71 2.59 -23.35
CA THR A 224 4.85 3.50 -23.07
C THR A 224 6.17 2.81 -23.45
N PRO A 225 7.07 3.49 -24.19
CA PRO A 225 8.38 2.94 -24.53
C PRO A 225 9.17 2.49 -23.29
N VAL A 226 9.92 1.40 -23.40
CA VAL A 226 10.65 0.79 -22.26
C VAL A 226 11.52 1.80 -21.53
N ARG A 227 12.32 2.59 -22.26
CA ARG A 227 13.19 3.63 -21.71
C ARG A 227 12.44 4.67 -20.88
N GLU A 228 11.22 5.01 -21.27
CA GLU A 228 10.39 5.98 -20.56
C GLU A 228 9.66 5.35 -19.38
N ALA A 229 9.32 4.06 -19.47
CA ALA A 229 8.58 3.34 -18.44
C ALA A 229 9.45 2.95 -17.23
N THR A 230 10.72 2.60 -17.45
CA THR A 230 11.65 2.14 -16.40
C THR A 230 12.46 3.27 -15.76
N GLY A 231 12.43 4.48 -16.33
CA GLY A 231 13.40 5.55 -16.01
C GLY A 231 14.82 5.17 -16.47
N ASP A 232 15.81 6.02 -16.19
CA ASP A 232 17.25 5.84 -16.50
C ASP A 232 17.92 4.62 -15.84
N ALA A 233 17.15 3.59 -15.47
CA ALA A 233 17.68 2.26 -15.17
C ALA A 233 18.53 1.77 -16.35
N ASP A 234 19.73 1.28 -16.05
CA ASP A 234 20.68 0.81 -17.06
C ASP A 234 19.95 -0.19 -18.00
N PRO A 235 19.88 0.10 -19.32
CA PRO A 235 19.24 -0.77 -20.29
C PRO A 235 19.77 -2.21 -20.26
N SER A 236 20.98 -2.44 -19.74
CA SER A 236 21.60 -3.77 -19.65
C SER A 236 20.89 -4.71 -18.66
N GLU A 237 20.36 -4.22 -17.54
CA GLU A 237 19.64 -5.04 -16.54
C GLU A 237 18.26 -5.49 -17.06
N TRP A 238 17.64 -4.66 -17.89
CA TRP A 238 16.35 -4.95 -18.50
C TRP A 238 16.47 -5.81 -19.75
N GLN A 239 17.55 -5.70 -20.52
CA GLN A 239 17.74 -6.46 -21.78
C GLN A 239 17.79 -7.98 -21.58
N GLY A 240 18.35 -8.46 -20.48
CA GLY A 240 18.28 -9.88 -20.10
C GLY A 240 16.84 -10.31 -19.82
N SER A 241 16.19 -9.60 -18.89
CA SER A 241 14.81 -9.88 -18.46
C SER A 241 13.77 -9.72 -19.59
N THR A 242 13.98 -8.80 -20.53
CA THR A 242 13.08 -8.61 -21.69
C THR A 242 13.30 -9.64 -22.79
N ARG A 243 14.52 -10.16 -23.01
CA ARG A 243 14.72 -11.32 -23.89
C ARG A 243 14.04 -12.55 -23.35
N ASP A 244 14.16 -12.80 -22.05
CA ASP A 244 13.56 -13.96 -21.40
C ASP A 244 12.03 -13.86 -21.42
N LEU A 245 11.48 -12.67 -21.15
CA LEU A 245 10.04 -12.43 -21.26
C LEU A 245 9.53 -12.52 -22.71
N ALA A 246 10.26 -11.97 -23.68
CA ALA A 246 9.88 -12.07 -25.09
C ALA A 246 9.91 -13.53 -25.58
N ALA A 247 10.91 -14.31 -25.17
CA ALA A 247 10.98 -15.74 -25.46
C ALA A 247 9.84 -16.52 -24.79
N LEU A 248 9.48 -16.17 -23.55
CA LEU A 248 8.36 -16.76 -22.84
C LEU A 248 7.01 -16.45 -23.53
N LEU A 249 6.79 -15.21 -23.96
CA LEU A 249 5.58 -14.80 -24.67
C LEU A 249 5.50 -15.41 -26.08
N ASP A 250 6.61 -15.51 -26.79
CA ASP A 250 6.71 -16.16 -28.10
C ASP A 250 6.57 -17.70 -28.02
N ALA A 251 6.94 -18.30 -26.88
CA ALA A 251 6.64 -19.71 -26.58
C ALA A 251 5.15 -19.90 -26.27
N ALA A 252 4.55 -19.00 -25.48
CA ALA A 252 3.14 -19.05 -25.09
C ALA A 252 2.18 -18.77 -26.26
N SER A 253 2.59 -18.00 -27.27
CA SER A 253 1.79 -17.69 -28.46
C SER A 253 1.83 -18.76 -29.55
N ARG A 254 2.77 -19.72 -29.46
CA ARG A 254 2.91 -20.86 -30.37
C ARG A 254 2.24 -22.14 -29.85
N GLY A 255 1.61 -22.08 -28.68
CA GLY A 255 0.69 -23.08 -28.14
C GLY A 255 -0.74 -22.56 -28.06
#